data_AF-A0A357JK45-F1
#
_entry.id   AF-A0A357JK45-F1
#
_cell.length_a   1.000
_cell.length_b   1.000
_cell.length_c   1.000
_cell.angle_alpha   90.00
_cell.angle_beta   90.00
_cell.angle_gamma   90.00
#
_symmetry.space_group_name_H-M   'P 1'
#
loop_
_entity.id
_entity.type
_entity.pdbx_description
1 polymer ?
#
loop_
_entity_poly.entity_id
_entity_poly.type
_entity_poly.pdbx_seq_one_letter_code
_entity_poly.pdbx_strand_id
1 'polypeptide(L)'
;KLQNTMKNIKPILIVLSLTIFQQAFAQKKIYLGKDWKKSNQENAHFYRILEKKNDSLYYVEDFYISGVMQMDGHFTDVEKETLHRTINWYDKDGQ
;
A
#
# COMPACT_ATOMS: atom_id res chain seq x y z
N LYS A 1 13.53 7.96 -43.87
CA LYS A 1 13.52 8.72 -42.58
C LYS A 1 12.58 8.11 -41.52
N LEU A 2 11.39 7.61 -41.89
CA LEU A 2 10.40 7.00 -40.97
C LEU A 2 10.85 5.69 -40.27
N GLN A 3 11.61 4.82 -40.95
CA GLN A 3 12.03 3.52 -40.38
C GLN A 3 13.02 3.64 -39.20
N ASN A 4 13.83 4.71 -39.15
CA ASN A 4 14.75 4.96 -38.04
C ASN A 4 14.01 5.47 -36.79
N THR A 5 12.91 6.19 -36.96
CA THR A 5 12.09 6.68 -35.84
C THR A 5 11.49 5.52 -35.04
N MET A 6 10.98 4.48 -35.72
CA MET A 6 10.42 3.29 -35.07
C MET A 6 11.44 2.44 -34.28
N LYS A 7 12.71 2.40 -34.73
CA LYS A 7 13.79 1.70 -34.01
C LYS A 7 14.16 2.39 -32.69
N ASN A 8 14.01 3.71 -32.62
CA ASN A 8 14.41 4.52 -31.47
C ASN A 8 13.27 4.73 -30.44
N ILE A 9 12.03 4.35 -30.76
CA ILE A 9 10.87 4.40 -29.83
C ILE A 9 10.85 3.18 -28.89
N LYS A 10 11.36 2.01 -29.34
CA LYS A 10 11.44 0.80 -28.51
C LYS A 10 12.19 0.98 -27.17
N PRO A 11 13.39 1.61 -27.12
CA PRO A 11 14.05 1.85 -25.84
C PRO A 11 13.28 2.84 -24.95
N ILE A 12 12.56 3.80 -25.53
CA ILE A 12 11.73 4.76 -24.78
C ILE A 12 10.56 4.07 -24.08
N LEU A 13 9.89 3.13 -24.76
CA LEU A 13 8.81 2.32 -24.16
C LEU A 13 9.32 1.43 -23.02
N ILE A 14 10.53 0.89 -23.14
CA ILE A 14 11.16 0.09 -22.06
C ILE A 14 11.44 0.97 -20.83
N VAL A 15 12.03 2.15 -21.03
CA VAL A 15 12.31 3.09 -19.92
C VAL A 15 11.02 3.56 -19.24
N LEU A 16 9.95 3.83 -20.01
CA LEU A 16 8.65 4.21 -19.46
C LEU A 16 7.99 3.07 -18.66
N SER A 17 8.21 1.81 -19.05
CA SER A 17 7.70 0.66 -18.28
C SER A 17 8.40 0.48 -16.93
N LEU A 18 9.70 0.79 -16.85
CA LEU A 18 10.51 0.62 -15.64
C LEU A 18 10.16 1.63 -14.53
N THR A 19 9.68 2.83 -14.88
CA THR A 19 9.38 3.88 -13.88
C THR A 19 8.05 3.66 -13.17
N ILE A 20 7.10 2.95 -13.77
CA ILE A 20 5.77 2.70 -13.17
C ILE A 20 5.86 1.69 -12.03
N PHE A 21 6.77 0.71 -12.10
CA PHE A 21 6.92 -0.31 -11.05
C PHE A 21 7.50 0.24 -9.74
N GLN A 22 8.30 1.32 -9.77
CA GLN A 22 8.95 1.84 -8.57
C GLN A 22 7.97 2.49 -7.57
N GLN A 23 6.85 3.02 -8.07
CA GLN A 23 5.86 3.73 -7.24
C GLN A 23 5.10 2.78 -6.30
N ALA A 24 4.92 1.51 -6.70
CA ALA A 24 4.17 0.53 -5.90
C ALA A 24 4.96 0.05 -4.65
N PHE A 25 6.29 0.12 -4.67
CA PHE A 25 7.13 -0.34 -3.56
C PHE A 25 7.55 0.77 -2.58
N ALA A 26 7.24 2.03 -2.88
CA ALA A 26 7.66 3.18 -2.08
C ALA A 26 6.74 3.51 -0.89
N GLN A 27 5.58 2.85 -0.78
CA GLN A 27 4.67 3.10 0.35
C GLN A 27 5.27 2.61 1.66
N LYS A 28 5.38 3.52 2.63
CA LYS A 28 5.95 3.24 3.95
C LYS A 28 5.08 2.24 4.70
N LYS A 29 5.63 1.07 5.00
CA LYS A 29 5.00 0.08 5.88
C LYS A 29 5.19 0.46 7.35
N ILE A 30 4.13 0.37 8.12
CA ILE A 30 4.18 0.44 9.59
C ILE A 30 3.98 -0.99 10.10
N TYR A 31 5.02 -1.56 10.69
CA TYR A 31 4.97 -2.92 11.23
C TYR A 31 4.31 -2.95 12.60
N LEU A 32 3.41 -3.91 12.81
CA LEU A 32 2.63 -4.05 14.04
C LEU A 32 2.80 -5.46 14.62
N GLY A 33 2.96 -5.54 15.93
CA GLY A 33 2.99 -6.80 16.68
C GLY A 33 1.59 -7.42 16.82
N LYS A 34 1.52 -8.57 17.51
CA LYS A 34 0.24 -9.28 17.78
C LYS A 34 -0.77 -8.46 18.58
N ASP A 35 -0.29 -7.44 19.31
CA ASP A 35 -1.09 -6.53 20.12
C ASP A 35 -1.39 -5.20 19.40
N TRP A 36 -1.19 -5.17 18.07
CA TRP A 36 -1.41 -3.99 17.21
C TRP A 36 -0.55 -2.78 17.54
N LYS A 37 0.47 -2.93 18.38
CA LYS A 37 1.46 -1.87 18.65
C LYS A 37 2.58 -1.89 17.62
N LYS A 38 3.19 -0.72 17.38
CA LYS A 38 4.38 -0.59 16.52
C LYS A 38 5.46 -1.58 16.93
N SER A 39 5.97 -2.30 15.95
CA SER A 39 7.04 -3.29 16.08
C SER A 39 8.08 -3.09 14.97
N ASN A 40 9.11 -3.93 14.95
CA ASN A 40 10.00 -4.08 13.81
C ASN A 40 9.47 -5.17 12.86
N GLN A 41 10.02 -5.24 11.66
CA GLN A 41 9.60 -6.19 10.64
C GLN A 41 9.75 -7.65 11.08
N GLU A 42 10.79 -7.97 11.85
CA GLU A 42 11.12 -9.34 12.28
C GLU A 42 10.08 -9.91 13.26
N ASN A 43 9.50 -9.07 14.12
CA ASN A 43 8.53 -9.45 15.13
C ASN A 43 7.09 -9.04 14.77
N ALA A 44 6.87 -8.62 13.52
CA ALA A 44 5.58 -8.15 13.06
C ALA A 44 4.63 -9.32 12.82
N HIS A 45 3.37 -9.15 13.23
CA HIS A 45 2.27 -10.02 12.82
C HIS A 45 1.43 -9.39 11.72
N PHE A 46 1.50 -8.06 11.59
CA PHE A 46 0.79 -7.28 10.59
C PHE A 46 1.68 -6.17 10.04
N TYR A 47 1.31 -5.62 8.90
CA TYR A 47 1.81 -4.33 8.46
C TYR A 47 0.66 -3.45 7.95
N ARG A 48 0.78 -2.15 8.19
CA ARG A 48 -0.16 -1.12 7.77
C ARG A 48 0.42 -0.29 6.64
N ILE A 49 -0.42 0.01 5.65
CA ILE A 49 -0.19 1.00 4.62
C ILE A 49 -1.18 2.15 4.84
N LEU A 50 -0.69 3.38 4.70
CA LEU A 50 -1.48 4.60 4.84
C LEU A 50 -1.44 5.39 3.54
N GLU A 51 -2.62 5.65 2.98
CA GLU A 51 -2.79 6.56 1.86
C GLU A 51 -3.58 7.80 2.31
N LYS A 52 -2.91 8.96 2.39
CA LYS A 52 -3.58 10.22 2.69
C LYS A 52 -4.42 10.63 1.47
N LYS A 53 -5.75 10.63 1.59
CA LYS A 53 -6.67 11.04 0.53
C LYS A 53 -6.84 12.57 0.50
N ASN A 54 -6.91 13.19 1.67
CA ASN A 54 -6.91 14.65 1.86
C ASN A 54 -6.49 15.00 3.31
N ASP A 55 -6.63 16.26 3.73
CA ASP A 55 -6.20 16.73 5.05
C ASP A 55 -6.97 16.12 6.23
N SER A 56 -8.16 15.58 6.01
CA SER A 56 -9.03 15.02 7.05
C SER A 56 -9.43 13.57 6.77
N LEU A 57 -8.80 12.89 5.79
CA LEU A 57 -9.18 11.53 5.39
C LEU A 57 -7.97 10.72 4.95
N TYR A 58 -7.85 9.54 5.56
CA TYR A 58 -6.86 8.51 5.26
C TYR A 58 -7.59 7.24 4.84
N TYR A 59 -7.05 6.56 3.83
CA TYR A 59 -7.35 5.16 3.59
C TYR A 59 -6.27 4.31 4.25
N VAL A 60 -6.72 3.36 5.08
CA VAL A 60 -5.88 2.51 5.90
C VAL A 60 -6.08 1.09 5.43
N GLU A 61 -4.97 0.41 5.16
CA GLU A 61 -4.96 -1.00 4.81
C GLU A 61 -4.04 -1.73 5.78
N ASP A 62 -4.59 -2.70 6.50
CA ASP A 62 -3.83 -3.64 7.31
C ASP A 62 -3.76 -4.99 6.61
N PHE A 63 -2.58 -5.58 6.66
CA PHE A 63 -2.29 -6.89 6.11
C PHE A 63 -1.73 -7.77 7.21
N TYR A 64 -2.05 -9.05 7.16
CA TYR A 64 -1.23 -10.06 7.83
C TYR A 64 0.20 -9.98 7.31
N ILE A 65 1.18 -10.37 8.13
CA ILE A 65 2.59 -10.37 7.71
C ILE A 65 2.84 -11.26 6.47
N SER A 66 1.94 -12.22 6.19
CA SER A 66 1.91 -13.01 4.96
C SER A 66 1.61 -12.20 3.69
N GLY A 67 1.11 -10.97 3.83
CA GLY A 67 0.66 -10.11 2.72
C GLY A 67 -0.82 -10.27 2.38
N VAL A 68 -1.56 -11.12 3.11
CA VAL A 68 -3.02 -11.23 2.94
C VAL A 68 -3.70 -10.02 3.59
N MET A 69 -4.65 -9.42 2.88
CA MET A 69 -5.43 -8.30 3.40
C MET A 69 -6.18 -8.74 4.66
N GLN A 70 -6.14 -7.90 5.68
CA GLN A 70 -6.77 -8.17 6.99
C GLN A 70 -7.84 -7.13 7.29
N MET A 71 -7.62 -5.88 6.89
CA MET A 71 -8.60 -4.81 7.03
C MET A 71 -8.37 -3.71 6.01
N ASP A 72 -9.46 -3.12 5.55
CA ASP A 72 -9.43 -1.83 4.87
C ASP A 72 -10.51 -0.88 5.39
N GLY A 73 -10.21 0.41 5.42
CA GLY A 73 -11.14 1.41 5.91
C GLY A 73 -10.70 2.84 5.71
N HIS A 74 -11.67 3.75 5.79
CA HIS A 74 -11.42 5.19 5.75
C HIS A 74 -11.44 5.77 7.16
N PHE A 75 -10.45 6.59 7.51
CA PHE A 75 -10.28 7.16 8.84
C PHE A 75 -10.10 8.68 8.74
N THR A 76 -10.76 9.44 9.62
CA THR A 76 -10.49 10.88 9.75
C THR A 76 -9.33 11.18 10.69
N ASP A 77 -9.01 10.26 11.61
CA ASP A 77 -7.86 10.33 12.51
C ASP A 77 -7.30 8.91 12.69
N VAL A 78 -6.10 8.66 12.19
CA VAL A 78 -5.45 7.34 12.24
C VAL A 78 -4.89 7.05 13.64
N GLU A 79 -4.49 8.08 14.39
CA GLU A 79 -3.91 7.90 15.73
C GLU A 79 -4.98 7.61 16.77
N LYS A 80 -6.16 8.22 16.63
CA LYS A 80 -7.34 7.95 17.47
C LYS A 80 -8.28 6.90 16.89
N GLU A 81 -7.91 6.27 15.77
CA GLU A 81 -8.71 5.28 15.04
C GLU A 81 -10.16 5.74 14.77
N THR A 82 -10.35 7.03 14.47
CA THR A 82 -11.67 7.59 14.18
C THR A 82 -12.10 7.26 12.75
N LEU A 83 -13.12 6.42 12.63
CA LEU A 83 -13.59 5.86 11.36
C LEU A 83 -14.49 6.85 10.59
N HIS A 84 -14.26 6.95 9.28
CA HIS A 84 -15.09 7.66 8.32
C HIS A 84 -15.92 6.66 7.50
N ARG A 85 -16.90 6.00 8.14
CA ARG A 85 -17.88 5.01 7.62
C ARG A 85 -17.59 3.56 7.99
N THR A 86 -17.62 2.64 7.03
CA THR A 86 -17.53 1.19 7.24
C THR A 86 -16.09 0.74 7.10
N ILE A 87 -15.75 -0.29 7.87
CA ILE A 87 -14.48 -0.99 7.86
C ILE A 87 -14.75 -2.41 7.38
N ASN A 88 -13.91 -2.93 6.49
CA ASN A 88 -13.96 -4.32 6.07
C ASN A 88 -12.90 -5.09 6.82
N TRP A 89 -13.22 -6.31 7.25
CA TRP A 89 -12.29 -7.20 7.93
C TRP A 89 -12.25 -8.51 7.16
N TYR A 90 -11.07 -9.08 7.06
CA TYR A 90 -10.83 -10.32 6.34
C TYR A 90 -10.05 -11.28 7.24
N ASP A 91 -10.32 -12.57 7.08
CA ASP A 91 -9.53 -13.62 7.70
C ASP A 91 -8.18 -13.84 6.99
N LYS A 92 -7.40 -14.83 7.47
CA LYS A 92 -6.08 -15.15 6.91
C LYS A 92 -6.12 -15.70 5.48
N ASP A 93 -7.30 -16.07 5.00
CA ASP A 93 -7.55 -16.52 3.64
C ASP A 93 -8.09 -15.37 2.76
N GLY A 94 -8.36 -14.20 3.35
CA GLY A 94 -8.84 -12.99 2.67
C GLY A 94 -10.36 -12.93 2.49
N GLN A 95 -11.12 -13.67 3.31
CA GLN A 95 -12.59 -13.73 3.27
C GLN A 95 -13.25 -12.86 4.32
#